data_AF-A0AAN0JV00-F1
#
_entry.id   AF-A0AAN0JV00-F1
#
_cell.length_a   1.000
_cell.length_b   1.000
_cell.length_c   1.000
_cell.angle_alpha   90.00
_cell.angle_beta   90.00
_cell.angle_gamma   90.00
#
_symmetry.space_group_name_H-M   'P 1'
#
loop_
_entity.id
_entity.type
_entity.pdbx_description
1 polymer ?
#
loop_
_entity_poly.entity_id
_entity_poly.type
_entity_poly.pdbx_seq_one_letter_code
_entity_poly.pdbx_strand_id
1 'polypeptide(L)'
;MEDLGLVWETVESLHHFLYPDGCQLYAPEREPACVPLVLTNILGTCTYAMAIKFTRLFFIEKPSDVRCGHYNLLPWTGCMSSLSGTLTNSKLIYLPTVIVMVSRMPYFRLLKEALSG
;
A
#
# COMPACT_ATOMS: atom_id res chain seq x y z
N MET A 1 13.76 -24.89 6.53
CA MET A 1 12.78 -23.80 6.43
C MET A 1 11.94 -24.12 5.21
N GLU A 2 10.70 -24.58 5.41
CA GLU A 2 9.82 -24.93 4.29
C GLU A 2 9.37 -23.64 3.59
N ASP A 3 9.50 -23.61 2.27
CA ASP A 3 9.01 -22.53 1.43
C ASP A 3 7.49 -22.37 1.63
N LEU A 4 7.00 -21.13 1.78
CA LEU A 4 5.56 -20.86 1.93
C LEU A 4 4.78 -21.37 0.71
N GLY A 5 5.44 -21.53 -0.45
CA GLY A 5 4.81 -22.04 -1.67
C GLY A 5 3.86 -21.02 -2.31
N LEU A 6 4.05 -19.73 -2.00
CA LEU A 6 3.33 -18.66 -2.65
C LEU A 6 3.89 -18.48 -4.06
N VAL A 7 3.07 -18.82 -5.06
CA VAL A 7 3.42 -18.56 -6.46
C VAL A 7 3.35 -17.05 -6.71
N TRP A 8 4.22 -16.52 -7.57
CA TRP A 8 4.34 -15.08 -7.82
C TRP A 8 3.01 -14.43 -8.22
N GLU A 9 2.17 -15.15 -8.97
CA GLU A 9 0.83 -14.72 -9.36
C GLU A 9 -0.08 -14.47 -8.15
N THR A 10 0.16 -15.15 -7.03
CA THR A 10 -0.57 -14.92 -5.78
C THR A 10 -0.21 -13.56 -5.22
N VAL A 11 1.09 -13.21 -5.20
CA VAL A 11 1.58 -11.91 -4.76
C VAL A 11 1.04 -10.79 -5.67
N GLU A 12 1.07 -11.00 -6.98
CA GLU A 12 0.49 -10.05 -7.93
C GLU A 12 -1.02 -9.91 -7.75
N SER A 13 -1.76 -10.98 -7.43
CA SER A 13 -3.21 -10.90 -7.25
C SER A 13 -3.64 -10.14 -5.97
N LEU A 14 -2.78 -10.08 -4.95
CA LEU A 14 -3.12 -9.51 -3.63
C LEU A 14 -3.70 -8.09 -3.71
N HIS A 15 -3.18 -7.26 -4.60
CA HIS A 15 -3.65 -5.87 -4.71
C HIS A 15 -5.11 -5.78 -5.16
N HIS A 16 -5.63 -6.73 -5.94
CA HIS A 16 -7.04 -6.75 -6.36
C HIS A 16 -7.98 -7.00 -5.17
N PHE A 17 -7.57 -7.82 -4.20
CA PHE A 17 -8.33 -8.06 -2.97
C PHE A 17 -8.26 -6.87 -2.00
N LEU A 18 -7.11 -6.19 -1.97
CA LEU A 18 -6.83 -5.12 -1.02
C LEU A 18 -7.31 -3.75 -1.51
N TYR A 19 -7.31 -3.51 -2.81
CA TYR A 19 -7.75 -2.28 -3.47
C TYR A 19 -8.61 -2.63 -4.70
N PRO A 20 -9.88 -3.03 -4.49
CA PRO A 20 -10.78 -3.36 -5.59
C PRO A 20 -11.09 -2.15 -6.50
N ASP A 21 -10.78 -0.93 -6.05
CA ASP A 21 -10.88 0.31 -6.81
C ASP A 21 -9.68 0.57 -7.72
N GLY A 22 -8.68 -0.31 -7.74
CA GLY A 22 -7.49 -0.17 -8.59
C GLY A 22 -6.47 0.82 -8.03
N CYS A 23 -6.36 0.96 -6.71
CA CYS A 23 -5.40 1.85 -6.03
C CYS A 23 -5.55 3.33 -6.42
N GLN A 24 -6.79 3.81 -6.58
CA GLN A 24 -7.05 5.21 -6.90
C GLN A 24 -6.42 6.15 -5.85
N LEU A 25 -5.89 7.27 -6.33
CA LEU A 25 -5.35 8.33 -5.47
C LEU A 25 -6.50 8.93 -4.65
N TYR A 26 -6.33 9.00 -3.34
CA TYR A 26 -7.34 9.59 -2.46
C TYR A 26 -7.02 11.06 -2.20
N ALA A 27 -8.06 11.90 -2.22
CA ALA A 27 -7.95 13.31 -1.84
C ALA A 27 -7.80 13.50 -0.32
N PRO A 28 -8.56 12.79 0.54
CA PRO A 28 -8.31 12.77 1.98
C PRO A 28 -7.44 11.59 2.41
N GLU A 29 -6.74 11.78 3.52
CA GLU A 29 -6.15 10.70 4.30
C GLU A 29 -7.21 9.66 4.68
N ARG A 30 -6.84 8.38 4.67
CA ARG A 30 -7.69 7.30 5.17
C ARG A 30 -7.06 6.69 6.40
N GLU A 31 -7.90 6.44 7.40
CA GLU A 31 -7.46 5.74 8.61
C GLU A 31 -6.88 4.35 8.27
N PRO A 32 -5.81 3.94 8.95
CA PRO A 32 -5.27 2.60 8.77
C PRO A 32 -6.32 1.52 9.06
N ALA A 33 -6.46 0.57 8.14
CA ALA A 33 -7.45 -0.51 8.24
C ALA A 33 -6.76 -1.86 8.11
N CYS A 34 -6.97 -2.74 9.09
CA CYS A 34 -6.51 -4.13 9.02
C CYS A 34 -7.54 -4.99 8.29
N VAL A 35 -7.09 -5.78 7.32
CA VAL A 35 -7.92 -6.65 6.49
C VAL A 35 -7.38 -8.08 6.56
N PRO A 36 -8.11 -9.01 7.20
CA PRO A 36 -7.77 -10.43 7.12
C PRO A 36 -8.15 -10.99 5.75
N LEU A 37 -7.29 -11.87 5.21
CA LEU A 37 -7.47 -12.55 3.94
C LEU A 37 -7.23 -14.05 4.12
N VAL A 38 -7.97 -14.84 3.36
CA VAL A 38 -7.74 -16.29 3.21
C VAL A 38 -7.63 -16.58 1.72
N LEU A 39 -6.49 -17.12 1.33
CA LEU A 39 -6.18 -17.53 -0.04
C LEU A 39 -6.26 -19.05 -0.10
N THR A 40 -7.16 -19.57 -0.93
CA THR A 40 -7.37 -21.01 -1.06
C THR A 40 -6.90 -21.47 -2.43
N ASN A 41 -6.02 -22.47 -2.47
CA ASN A 41 -5.57 -23.05 -3.73
C ASN A 41 -6.59 -24.08 -4.27
N ILE A 42 -6.34 -24.59 -5.48
CA ILE A 42 -7.21 -25.59 -6.15
C ILE A 42 -7.35 -26.91 -5.37
N LEU A 43 -6.41 -27.20 -4.46
CA LEU A 43 -6.44 -28.39 -3.61
C LEU A 43 -7.20 -28.15 -2.30
N GLY A 44 -7.76 -26.96 -2.09
CA GLY A 44 -8.46 -26.57 -0.87
C GLY A 44 -7.53 -26.20 0.29
N THR A 45 -6.23 -26.06 0.05
CA THR A 45 -5.28 -25.63 1.10
C THR A 45 -5.39 -24.13 1.31
N CYS A 46 -5.58 -23.72 2.56
CA CYS A 46 -5.70 -22.32 2.95
C CYS A 46 -4.35 -21.71 3.34
N THR A 47 -4.09 -20.52 2.82
CA THR A 47 -3.03 -19.61 3.27
C THR A 47 -3.69 -18.38 3.87
N TYR A 48 -3.28 -17.99 5.07
CA TYR A 48 -3.87 -16.89 5.82
C TYR A 48 -2.98 -15.66 5.67
N ALA A 49 -3.58 -14.49 5.48
CA ALA A 49 -2.84 -13.24 5.48
C ALA A 49 -3.55 -12.17 6.29
N MET A 50 -2.78 -11.27 6.88
CA MET A 50 -3.27 -10.03 7.45
C MET A 50 -2.61 -8.89 6.69
N ALA A 51 -3.42 -7.95 6.23
CA ALA A 51 -2.94 -6.73 5.60
C ALA A 51 -3.28 -5.52 6.46
N ILE A 52 -2.41 -4.52 6.48
CA ILE A 52 -2.72 -3.19 6.98
C ILE A 52 -2.66 -2.20 5.82
N LYS A 53 -3.81 -1.61 5.51
CA LYS A 53 -3.97 -0.58 4.49
C LYS A 53 -3.85 0.78 5.14
N PHE A 54 -3.10 1.69 4.54
CA PHE A 54 -2.99 3.08 4.99
C PHE A 54 -2.65 3.97 3.80
N THR A 55 -2.58 5.27 4.02
CA THR A 55 -2.12 6.23 3.01
C THR A 55 -0.82 6.87 3.44
N ARG A 56 0.10 7.06 2.50
CA ARG A 56 1.32 7.85 2.72
C ARG A 56 1.23 9.15 1.93
N LEU A 57 1.66 10.23 2.55
CA LEU A 57 1.64 11.56 1.95
C LEU A 57 2.88 11.75 1.06
N PHE A 58 2.65 12.18 -0.18
CA PHE A 58 3.70 12.48 -1.15
C PHE A 58 3.48 13.85 -1.78
N PHE A 59 4.59 14.45 -2.20
CA PHE A 59 4.59 15.54 -3.15
C PHE A 59 4.64 15.02 -4.57
N ILE A 60 3.78 15.60 -5.40
CA ILE A 60 3.95 15.59 -6.84
C ILE A 60 4.51 16.94 -7.26
N GLU A 61 5.70 16.93 -7.84
CA GLU A 61 6.19 18.04 -8.64
C GLU A 61 5.45 18.04 -9.97
N LYS A 62 4.83 19.17 -10.34
CA LYS A 62 4.20 19.30 -11.65
C LYS A 62 5.29 19.19 -12.72
N PRO A 63 5.12 18.30 -13.72
CA PRO A 63 6.14 18.11 -14.73
C PRO A 63 6.35 19.42 -15.50
N SER A 64 7.61 19.75 -15.77
CA SER A 64 7.98 20.84 -16.68
C SER A 64 7.52 20.57 -18.11
N ASP A 65 7.32 19.30 -18.48
CA ASP A 65 6.87 18.87 -19.79
C ASP A 65 5.57 18.03 -19.69
N VAL A 66 4.46 18.63 -20.11
CA VAL A 66 3.08 18.11 -19.91
C VAL A 66 2.80 16.83 -20.70
N ARG A 67 3.72 16.41 -21.58
CA ARG A 67 3.48 15.38 -22.59
C ARG A 67 3.64 13.94 -22.10
N CYS A 68 4.27 13.70 -20.95
CA CYS A 68 4.64 12.33 -20.56
C CYS A 68 3.92 11.73 -19.35
N GLY A 69 3.13 12.49 -18.56
CA GLY A 69 2.42 11.89 -17.41
C GLY A 69 3.32 11.21 -16.35
N HIS A 70 4.64 11.44 -16.42
CA HIS A 70 5.60 10.97 -15.43
C HIS A 70 5.68 12.03 -14.33
N TYR A 71 5.34 11.64 -13.11
CA TYR A 71 5.37 12.50 -11.94
C TYR A 71 6.49 12.07 -11.01
N ASN A 72 7.34 13.02 -10.58
CA ASN A 72 8.30 12.76 -9.53
C ASN A 72 7.56 12.77 -8.18
N LEU A 73 7.60 11.62 -7.50
CA LEU A 73 7.01 11.43 -6.18
C LEU A 73 8.09 11.60 -5.12
N LEU A 74 7.96 12.65 -4.30
CA LEU A 74 8.86 12.89 -3.18
C LEU A 74 8.12 12.57 -1.87
N PRO A 75 8.65 11.68 -1.01
CA PRO A 75 8.04 11.41 0.30
C PRO A 75 7.95 12.69 1.14
N TRP A 76 6.80 12.94 1.77
CA TRP A 76 6.69 14.05 2.72
C TRP A 76 7.44 13.73 4.02
N THR A 77 8.47 14.53 4.33
CA THR A 77 9.30 14.37 5.55
C THR A 77 8.97 15.37 6.65
N GLY A 78 7.89 16.15 6.51
CA GLY A 78 7.41 17.07 7.54
C GLY A 78 8.22 18.36 7.76
N CYS A 79 9.38 18.53 7.10
CA CYS A 79 10.20 19.74 7.23
C CYS A 79 9.94 20.71 6.06
N MET A 80 9.22 21.79 6.34
CA MET A 80 8.76 22.77 5.35
C MET A 80 9.50 24.12 5.42
N SER A 81 10.74 24.14 5.87
CA SER A 81 11.49 25.39 6.05
C SER A 81 12.36 25.81 4.85
N SER A 82 12.51 24.99 3.81
CA SER A 82 13.41 25.27 2.67
C SER A 82 12.75 25.33 1.28
N LEU A 83 11.43 25.12 1.16
CA LEU A 83 10.74 24.97 -0.13
C LEU A 83 9.90 26.20 -0.55
N SER A 84 10.06 27.37 0.10
CA SER A 84 9.20 28.54 -0.13
C SER A 84 9.25 29.11 -1.57
N GLY A 85 10.23 28.72 -2.39
CA GLY A 85 10.33 29.12 -3.80
C GLY A 85 9.67 28.17 -4.81
N THR A 86 9.46 26.89 -4.48
CA THR A 86 9.02 25.84 -5.43
C THR A 86 7.57 25.35 -5.21
N LEU A 87 6.92 25.81 -4.13
CA LEU A 87 5.55 25.43 -3.76
C LEU A 87 4.43 25.91 -4.70
N THR A 88 4.70 26.82 -5.64
CA THR A 88 3.65 27.35 -6.54
C THR A 88 3.16 26.31 -7.55
N ASN A 89 3.89 25.19 -7.73
CA ASN A 89 3.57 24.16 -8.72
C ASN A 89 3.56 22.73 -8.17
N SER A 90 3.51 22.51 -6.85
CA SER A 90 3.42 21.15 -6.28
C SER A 90 2.05 20.87 -5.69
N LYS A 91 1.64 19.60 -5.69
CA LYS A 91 0.41 19.13 -5.02
C LYS A 91 0.75 18.01 -4.05
N LEU A 92 0.09 18.04 -2.90
CA LEU A 92 0.09 16.93 -1.94
C LEU A 92 -0.94 15.89 -2.37
N ILE A 93 -0.55 14.62 -2.35
CA ILE A 93 -1.42 13.49 -2.63
C ILE A 93 -1.21 12.36 -1.61
N TYR A 94 -2.27 11.60 -1.36
CA TYR A 94 -2.23 10.42 -0.51
C TYR A 94 -2.15 9.16 -1.37
N LEU A 95 -0.99 8.49 -1.33
CA LEU A 95 -0.78 7.22 -2.03
C LEU A 95 -1.26 6.04 -1.17
N PRO A 96 -2.16 5.19 -1.69
CA PRO A 96 -2.53 3.96 -1.01
C PRO A 96 -1.31 3.05 -0.84
N THR A 97 -1.06 2.61 0.39
CA THR A 97 0.04 1.71 0.74
C THR A 97 -0.51 0.55 1.57
N VAL A 98 0.01 -0.65 1.33
CA VAL A 98 -0.36 -1.83 2.09
C VAL A 98 0.86 -2.64 2.49
N ILE A 99 0.83 -3.18 3.69
CA ILE A 99 1.78 -4.20 4.16
C ILE A 99 0.99 -5.47 4.42
N VAL A 100 1.49 -6.61 3.95
CA VAL A 100 0.82 -7.90 4.06
C VAL A 100 1.75 -8.89 4.76
N MET A 101 1.28 -9.52 5.83
CA MET A 101 1.91 -10.68 6.44
C MET A 101 1.16 -11.95 6.05
N VAL A 102 1.89 -12.97 5.60
CA VAL A 102 1.32 -14.24 5.16
C VAL A 102 1.79 -15.39 6.05
N SER A 103 0.89 -16.34 6.32
CA SER A 103 1.09 -17.44 7.25
C SER A 103 0.30 -18.67 6.81
N ARG A 104 0.84 -19.86 7.06
CA ARG A 104 0.08 -21.14 6.92
C ARG A 104 -0.90 -21.37 8.06
N MET A 105 -0.77 -20.63 9.16
CA MET A 105 -1.59 -20.74 10.35
C MET A 105 -2.50 -19.51 10.53
N PRO A 106 -3.74 -19.68 11.04
CA PRO A 106 -4.73 -18.61 11.15
C PRO A 106 -4.49 -17.67 12.36
N TYR A 107 -3.28 -17.15 12.53
CA TYR A 107 -2.90 -16.29 13.66
C TYR A 107 -3.33 -14.83 13.49
N PHE A 108 -4.55 -14.57 13.03
CA PHE A 108 -5.01 -13.22 12.66
C PHE A 108 -4.82 -12.18 13.77
N ARG A 109 -5.05 -12.55 15.03
CA ARG A 109 -4.85 -11.64 16.17
C ARG A 109 -3.39 -11.23 16.32
N LEU A 110 -2.48 -12.20 16.33
CA LEU A 110 -1.04 -11.96 16.45
C LEU A 110 -0.51 -11.16 15.25
N LEU A 111 -0.95 -11.51 14.04
CA LEU A 111 -0.55 -10.81 12.81
C LEU A 111 -1.07 -9.36 12.80
N LYS A 112 -2.29 -9.13 13.29
CA LYS A 112 -2.83 -7.78 13.45
C LYS A 112 -2.00 -6.98 14.45
N GLU A 113 -1.77 -7.53 15.63
CA GLU A 113 -0.95 -6.89 16.68
C GLU A 113 0.47 -6.57 16.17
N ALA A 114 1.08 -7.44 15.36
CA ALA A 114 2.38 -7.19 14.75
C ALA A 114 2.38 -6.09 13.68
N LEU A 115 1.26 -5.88 12.99
CA LEU A 115 1.12 -4.87 11.93
C LEU A 115 0.65 -3.50 12.45
N SER A 116 -0.10 -3.48 13.54
CA SER A 116 -0.66 -2.25 14.12
C SER A 116 0.04 -1.79 15.40
N GLY A 117 1.00 -2.57 15.90
CA GLY A 117 1.75 -2.31 17.13
C GLY A 117 2.79 -1.22 17.01
#